data_AF-A0A542DGB6-F1
#
_entry.id   AF-A0A542DGB6-F1
#
_cell.length_a   1.000
_cell.length_b   1.000
_cell.length_c   1.000
_cell.angle_alpha   90.00
_cell.angle_beta   90.00
_cell.angle_gamma   90.00
#
_symmetry.space_group_name_H-M   'P 1'
#
loop_
_entity.id
_entity.type
_entity.pdbx_description
1 polymer ?
#
loop_
_entity_poly.entity_id
_entity_poly.type
_entity_poly.pdbx_seq_one_letter_code
_entity_poly.pdbx_strand_id
1 'polypeptide(L)' 'MHTPEPGGTAWRTSSYSTNNGACVEVGWREPSTLVRDSKAPNSGMLTVPRAAWRAFLAAAAR' A
#
# COMPACT_ATOMS: atom_id res chain seq x y z
N MET A 1 -6.08 2.36 -15.41
CA MET A 1 -6.90 3.05 -14.40
C MET A 1 -7.48 1.98 -13.49
N HIS A 2 -7.15 2.00 -12.19
CA HIS A 2 -7.61 0.98 -11.25
C HIS A 2 -9.12 1.10 -11.05
N THR A 3 -9.85 0.02 -11.34
CA THR A 3 -11.24 -0.15 -10.92
C THR A 3 -11.29 0.00 -9.39
N PRO A 4 -12.15 0.85 -8.82
CA PRO A 4 -12.30 0.94 -7.37
C PRO A 4 -12.73 -0.43 -6.83
N GLU A 5 -11.91 -0.99 -5.95
CA GLU A 5 -12.17 -2.28 -5.31
C GLU A 5 -13.46 -2.18 -4.46
N PRO A 6 -14.32 -3.21 -4.46
CA PRO A 6 -15.49 -3.25 -3.60
C PRO A 6 -15.03 -3.35 -2.14
N GLY A 7 -15.12 -2.25 -1.38
CA GLY A 7 -14.72 -2.22 0.03
C GLY A 7 -14.23 -0.87 0.57
N GLY A 8 -14.19 0.19 -0.24
CA GLY A 8 -13.94 1.56 0.24
C GLY A 8 -12.51 1.83 0.73
N THR A 9 -11.55 0.96 0.40
CA THR A 9 -10.14 1.21 0.71
C THR A 9 -9.54 2.16 -0.33
N ALA A 10 -9.00 3.29 0.13
CA ALA A 10 -8.34 4.26 -0.73
C ALA A 10 -6.90 3.82 -1.01
N TRP A 11 -6.69 3.15 -2.15
CA TRP A 11 -5.37 2.72 -2.61
C TRP A 11 -4.61 3.84 -3.30
N ARG A 12 -3.31 3.95 -3.00
CA ARG A 12 -2.36 4.82 -3.68
C ARG A 12 -1.19 3.99 -4.20
N THR A 13 -1.01 4.00 -5.52
CA THR A 13 0.16 3.40 -6.17
C THR A 13 1.39 4.29 -5.97
N SER A 14 2.54 3.70 -5.68
CA SER A 14 3.81 4.42 -5.52
C SER A 14 4.28 5.02 -6.84
N SER A 15 4.79 6.26 -6.84
CA SER A 15 5.38 6.94 -8.00
C SER A 15 6.68 6.29 -8.49
N TYR A 16 7.32 5.49 -7.65
CA TYR A 16 8.51 4.69 -8.02
C TYR A 16 8.13 3.44 -8.82
N SER A 17 6.84 3.13 -8.96
CA SER A 17 6.33 1.99 -9.73
C SER A 17 6.39 2.18 -11.25
N THR A 18 6.89 3.32 -11.72
CA THR A 18 6.83 3.74 -13.14
C THR A 18 7.94 3.15 -14.00
N ASN A 19 9.05 2.68 -13.40
CA ASN A 19 10.20 2.17 -14.15
C ASN A 19 10.67 0.81 -13.60
N ASN A 20 10.33 -0.27 -14.31
CA ASN A 20 10.94 -1.60 -14.16
C ASN A 20 10.81 -2.35 -12.81
N GLY A 21 9.58 -2.53 -12.32
CA GLY A 21 9.25 -3.89 -11.86
C GLY A 21 8.73 -4.08 -10.44
N ALA A 22 9.02 -3.18 -9.50
CA ALA A 22 8.60 -3.28 -8.10
C ALA A 22 7.41 -2.35 -7.81
N CYS A 23 6.22 -2.72 -8.31
CA CYS A 23 5.02 -1.89 -8.17
C CYS A 23 4.34 -2.15 -6.83
N VAL A 24 4.26 -1.13 -5.97
CA VAL A 24 3.65 -1.23 -4.64
C VAL A 24 2.45 -0.28 -4.54
N GLU A 25 1.39 -0.77 -3.91
CA GLU A 25 0.22 0.01 -3.50
C GLU A 25 0.07 0.05 -1.99
N VAL A 26 -0.33 1.21 -1.49
CA VAL A 26 -0.64 1.42 -0.07
C VAL A 26 -2.11 1.82 0.08
N GLY A 27 -2.83 1.10 0.93
CA GLY A 27 -4.25 1.29 1.20
C GLY A 27 -4.48 1.79 2.61
N TRP A 28 -5.24 2.87 2.75
CA TRP A 28 -5.60 3.41 4.06
C TRP A 28 -6.93 2.81 4.51
N ARG A 29 -6.91 2.05 5.61
CA ARG A 29 -8.10 1.42 6.19
C ARG A 29 -7.95 1.30 7.69
N GLU A 30 -8.60 2.16 8.46
CA GLU A 30 -8.54 2.11 9.91
C GLU A 30 -8.91 0.72 10.48
N PRO A 31 -8.19 0.21 11.49
CA PRO A 31 -7.06 0.84 12.23
C PRO A 31 -5.67 0.60 11.61
N SER A 32 -5.60 0.23 10.33
CA SER A 32 -4.42 -0.32 9.67
C SER A 32 -4.02 0.39 8.39
N THR A 33 -2.82 0.06 7.93
CA THR A 33 -2.30 0.35 6.59
C THR A 33 -2.12 -0.97 5.88
N LEU A 34 -2.61 -1.04 4.65
CA LEU A 34 -2.48 -2.21 3.79
C LEU A 34 -1.38 -1.96 2.78
N VAL A 35 -0.55 -2.97 2.50
CA VAL A 35 0.49 -2.90 1.47
C VAL A 35 0.37 -4.13 0.57
N ARG A 36 0.30 -3.91 -0.73
CA ARG A 36 0.21 -5.01 -1.71
C ARG A 36 1.06 -4.75 -2.95
N ASP A 37 1.32 -5.81 -3.69
CA ASP A 37 1.89 -5.75 -5.02
C ASP A 37 0.80 -5.29 -6.02
N SER A 38 1.09 -4.24 -6.80
CA SER A 38 0.12 -3.68 -7.75
C SER A 38 -0.16 -4.59 -8.94
N LYS A 39 0.73 -5.53 -9.25
CA LYS A 39 0.59 -6.48 -10.37
C LYS A 39 -0.14 -7.74 -9.95
N ALA A 40 -0.17 -8.03 -8.65
CA ALA A 40 -0.81 -9.20 -8.07
C ALA A 40 -1.77 -8.83 -6.92
N PRO A 41 -2.77 -7.93 -7.15
CA PRO A 41 -3.62 -7.38 -6.09
C PRO A 41 -4.43 -8.42 -5.31
N ASN A 42 -4.66 -9.60 -5.91
CA ASN A 42 -5.40 -10.72 -5.31
C ASN A 42 -4.49 -11.79 -4.67
N SER A 43 -3.17 -11.63 -4.71
CA SER A 43 -2.22 -12.59 -4.12
C SER A 43 -2.02 -12.38 -2.61
N GLY A 44 -2.78 -11.48 -2.01
CA GLY A 44 -2.72 -11.12 -0.60
C GLY A 44 -2.13 -9.72 -0.38
N MET A 45 -2.17 -9.30 0.88
CA MET A 45 -1.67 -7.99 1.31
C MET A 45 -1.13 -8.06 2.73
N LEU A 46 -0.12 -7.25 3.01
CA LEU A 46 0.37 -7.03 4.37
C LEU A 46 -0.58 -6.08 5.08
N THR A 47 -0.98 -6.43 6.30
CA THR A 47 -1.76 -5.55 7.18
C THR A 47 -0.85 -5.06 8.31
N VAL A 48 -0.61 -3.76 8.34
CA VAL A 48 0.29 -3.12 9.30
C VAL A 48 -0.52 -2.20 10.20
N PRO A 49 -0.44 -2.30 11.55
CA PRO A 49 -1.09 -1.33 12.43
C PRO A 49 -0.63 0.09 12.13
N ARG A 50 -1.55 1.07 12.15
CA ARG A 50 -1.23 2.46 11.77
C ARG A 50 -0.07 3.06 12.57
N ALA A 51 0.06 2.70 13.85
CA ALA A 51 1.17 3.15 14.70
C ALA A 51 2.53 2.60 14.22
N ALA A 52 2.59 1.32 13.86
CA ALA A 52 3.81 0.69 13.35
C ALA A 52 4.20 1.26 11.98
N TRP A 53 3.21 1.53 11.10
CA TRP A 53 3.46 2.17 9.81
C TRP A 53 4.08 3.57 9.97
N ARG A 54 3.57 4.39 10.90
CA ARG A 54 4.16 5.71 11.19
C ARG A 54 5.59 5.61 11.71
N ALA A 55 5.86 4.65 12.60
CA ALA A 55 7.21 4.42 13.13
C ALA A 55 8.18 3.98 12.00
N PHE A 56 7.73 3.10 11.11
CA PHE A 56 8.48 2.68 9.94
C PHE A 56 8.85 3.86 9.03
N LEU A 57 7.88 4.72 8.69
CA LEU A 57 8.14 5.91 7.87
C LEU A 57 9.11 6.88 8.54
N ALA A 58 8.98 7.10 9.85
CA ALA A 58 9.90 7.96 10.60
C ALA A 58 11.33 7.42 10.59
N ALA A 59 11.51 6.09 10.63
CA ALA A 59 12.81 5.45 10.52
C ALA A 59 13.39 5.50 9.10
N ALA A 60 12.55 5.33 8.07
CA ALA A 60 12.95 5.32 6.67
C ALA A 60 13.22 6.71 6.06
N ALA A 61 12.74 7.78 6.70
CA ALA A 61 12.95 9.17 6.27
C ALA A 61 14.31 9.77 6.71
N ARG A 62 15.17 8.97 7.34
CA ARG A 62 16.57 9.32 7.65
C ARG A 62 17.48 8.92 6.50
#